data_AF-A0A3B8PQ43-F1
#
_entry.id   AF-A0A3B8PQ43-F1
#
_cell.length_a   1.000
_cell.length_b   1.000
_cell.length_c   1.000
_cell.angle_alpha   90.00
_cell.angle_beta   90.00
_cell.angle_gamma   90.00
#
_symmetry.space_group_name_H-M   'P 1'
#
loop_
_entity.id
_entity.type
_entity.pdbx_description
1 polymer ?
#
loop_
_entity_poly.entity_id
_entity_poly.type
_entity_poly.pdbx_seq_one_letter_code
_entity_poly.pdbx_strand_id
1 'polypeptide(L)'
;DVITGLIKSNLPARVSFQVASRTDSRVVLDEIGADKLLGNGDMLYLTPGTSHLVRAQGTFVSDEEVNEVIDFFSEVEPQYSNELAALPADGGPAGAGLEGLKNRDELYTQAIEVVIREGRGSVSLLQRCLGIGYGRAARLVDYMAEDGIVGDYNGSQAREVLYTSEEWEAFQNGDEEPLESLSAVVSDGV
;
A
#
# COMPACT_ATOMS: atom_id res chain seq x y z
N ASP A 1 -16.97 -0.38 -9.21
CA ASP A 1 -17.44 -1.78 -9.04
C ASP A 1 -16.56 -2.42 -7.98
N VAL A 2 -17.06 -2.64 -6.76
CA VAL A 2 -16.20 -2.98 -5.59
C VAL A 2 -16.08 -4.50 -5.41
N ILE A 3 -17.16 -5.24 -5.64
CA ILE A 3 -17.18 -6.71 -5.55
C ILE A 3 -17.14 -7.27 -6.97
N THR A 4 -15.93 -7.46 -7.47
CA THR A 4 -15.71 -7.97 -8.83
C THR A 4 -15.96 -9.49 -8.91
N GLY A 5 -16.15 -10.00 -10.13
CA GLY A 5 -16.35 -11.45 -10.36
C GLY A 5 -15.19 -12.31 -9.86
N LEU A 6 -13.95 -11.81 -9.95
CA LEU A 6 -12.75 -12.50 -9.45
C LEU A 6 -12.72 -12.60 -7.92
N ILE A 7 -13.19 -11.57 -7.21
CA ILE A 7 -13.30 -11.61 -5.75
C ILE A 7 -14.38 -12.65 -5.37
N LYS A 8 -15.53 -12.64 -6.06
CA LYS A 8 -16.61 -13.58 -5.80
C LYS A 8 -16.22 -15.04 -6.06
N SER A 9 -15.40 -15.31 -7.08
CA SER A 9 -14.98 -16.69 -7.37
C SER A 9 -14.04 -17.28 -6.32
N ASN A 10 -13.30 -16.43 -5.59
CA ASN A 10 -12.29 -16.87 -4.62
C ASN A 10 -12.74 -16.77 -3.15
N LEU A 11 -13.82 -16.03 -2.86
CA LEU A 11 -14.41 -15.91 -1.53
C LEU A 11 -15.85 -16.49 -1.52
N PRO A 12 -15.99 -17.82 -1.30
CA PRO A 12 -17.29 -18.51 -1.38
C PRO A 12 -18.17 -18.32 -0.13
N ALA A 13 -17.58 -18.02 1.03
CA ALA A 13 -18.31 -17.69 2.25
C ALA A 13 -18.71 -16.23 2.23
N ARG A 14 -20.01 -15.93 2.37
CA ARG A 14 -20.50 -14.54 2.34
C ARG A 14 -21.53 -14.28 3.41
N VAL A 15 -21.40 -13.13 4.04
CA VAL A 15 -22.35 -12.60 5.02
C VAL A 15 -22.78 -11.23 4.53
N SER A 16 -24.09 -10.96 4.58
CA SER A 16 -24.61 -9.62 4.38
C SER A 16 -25.52 -9.21 5.52
N PHE A 17 -25.26 -8.02 6.06
CA PHE A 17 -26.22 -7.29 6.88
C PHE A 17 -27.20 -6.53 5.99
N GLN A 18 -28.07 -5.72 6.60
CA GLN A 18 -29.02 -4.89 5.89
C GLN A 18 -28.33 -4.00 4.85
N VAL A 19 -28.81 -4.06 3.61
CA VAL A 19 -28.32 -3.25 2.49
C VAL A 19 -29.43 -2.33 1.96
N ALA A 20 -29.03 -1.27 1.26
CA ALA A 20 -29.97 -0.26 0.79
C ALA A 20 -30.87 -0.74 -0.35
N SER A 21 -30.41 -1.67 -1.18
CA SER A 21 -31.16 -2.11 -2.36
C SER A 21 -31.03 -3.61 -2.66
N ARG A 22 -32.00 -4.12 -3.43
CA ARG A 22 -31.97 -5.49 -3.98
C ARG A 22 -30.77 -5.74 -4.87
N THR A 23 -30.29 -4.70 -5.56
CA THR A 23 -29.11 -4.78 -6.40
C THR A 23 -27.87 -5.05 -5.55
N ASP A 24 -27.73 -4.33 -4.43
CA ASP A 24 -26.61 -4.51 -3.49
C ASP A 24 -26.64 -5.91 -2.86
N SER A 25 -27.82 -6.40 -2.50
CA SER A 25 -28.00 -7.78 -2.02
C SER A 25 -27.46 -8.80 -3.02
N ARG A 26 -27.79 -8.64 -4.30
CA ARG A 26 -27.30 -9.53 -5.36
C ARG A 26 -25.79 -9.38 -5.59
N VAL A 27 -25.23 -8.18 -5.42
CA VAL A 27 -23.79 -7.97 -5.57
C VAL A 27 -23.01 -8.75 -4.50
N VAL A 28 -23.51 -8.78 -3.25
CA VAL A 28 -22.84 -9.47 -2.15
C VAL A 28 -23.15 -10.98 -2.12
N LEU A 29 -24.42 -11.37 -2.19
CA LEU A 29 -24.86 -12.76 -1.94
C LEU A 29 -25.17 -13.54 -3.23
N ASP A 30 -25.13 -12.91 -4.40
CA ASP A 30 -25.70 -13.42 -5.65
C ASP A 30 -27.23 -13.65 -5.61
N GLU A 31 -27.88 -13.40 -4.47
CA GLU A 31 -29.32 -13.52 -4.23
C GLU A 31 -29.92 -12.25 -3.60
N ILE A 32 -31.24 -12.10 -3.72
CA ILE A 32 -31.99 -10.99 -3.12
C ILE A 32 -32.51 -11.41 -1.74
N GLY A 33 -32.37 -10.53 -0.75
CA GLY A 33 -33.00 -10.70 0.56
C GLY A 33 -32.42 -9.80 1.63
N ALA A 34 -31.18 -9.32 1.46
CA ALA A 34 -30.52 -8.48 2.44
C ALA A 34 -31.16 -7.08 2.55
N ASP A 35 -31.88 -6.62 1.53
CA ASP A 35 -32.67 -5.36 1.57
C ASP A 35 -33.85 -5.41 2.55
N LYS A 36 -34.24 -6.62 2.98
CA LYS A 36 -35.38 -6.84 3.89
C LYS A 36 -34.96 -7.15 5.32
N LEU A 37 -33.66 -7.10 5.61
CA LEU A 37 -33.17 -7.28 6.97
C LEU A 37 -33.56 -6.08 7.83
N LEU A 38 -33.66 -6.33 9.13
CA LEU A 38 -34.17 -5.38 10.12
C LEU A 38 -33.07 -4.46 10.69
N GLY A 39 -31.82 -4.69 10.32
CA GLY A 39 -30.65 -4.00 10.91
C GLY A 39 -30.26 -4.61 12.27
N ASN A 40 -29.47 -3.87 13.06
CA ASN A 40 -29.07 -4.24 14.42
C ASN A 40 -28.56 -5.68 14.57
N GLY A 41 -27.71 -6.13 13.64
CA GLY A 41 -27.12 -7.47 13.65
C GLY A 41 -27.90 -8.53 12.86
N ASP A 42 -29.10 -8.25 12.36
CA ASP A 42 -29.82 -9.18 11.48
C ASP A 42 -29.06 -9.37 10.16
N MET A 43 -28.79 -10.62 9.79
CA MET A 43 -27.90 -10.97 8.67
C MET A 43 -28.35 -12.20 7.90
N LEU A 44 -27.89 -12.28 6.66
CA LEU A 44 -27.95 -13.48 5.82
C LEU A 44 -26.55 -14.04 5.62
N TYR A 45 -26.41 -15.34 5.81
CA TYR A 45 -25.20 -16.11 5.59
C TYR A 45 -25.38 -17.07 4.43
N LEU A 46 -24.52 -16.97 3.43
CA LEU A 46 -24.42 -17.92 2.32
C LEU A 46 -23.39 -18.98 2.67
N THR A 47 -23.85 -20.23 2.79
CA THR A 47 -22.97 -21.36 3.12
C THR A 47 -22.08 -21.70 1.90
N PRO A 48 -20.74 -21.76 2.06
CA PRO A 48 -19.81 -22.05 0.98
C PRO A 48 -20.18 -23.31 0.19
N GLY A 49 -20.10 -23.22 -1.14
CA GLY A 49 -20.38 -24.36 -2.03
C GLY A 49 -21.86 -24.74 -2.15
N THR A 50 -22.77 -23.96 -1.54
CA THR A 50 -24.22 -24.12 -1.69
C THR A 50 -24.87 -22.81 -2.10
N SER A 51 -26.12 -22.84 -2.54
CA SER A 51 -26.98 -21.65 -2.70
C SER A 51 -27.91 -21.46 -1.49
N HIS A 52 -27.58 -22.04 -0.34
CA HIS A 52 -28.46 -22.01 0.82
C HIS A 52 -28.16 -20.78 1.68
N LEU A 53 -29.10 -19.84 1.72
CA LEU A 53 -29.08 -18.70 2.62
C LEU A 53 -29.69 -19.04 3.97
N VAL A 54 -28.95 -18.76 5.03
CA VAL A 54 -29.40 -18.86 6.42
C VAL A 54 -29.55 -17.47 6.99
N ARG A 55 -30.73 -17.14 7.53
CA ARG A 55 -30.90 -15.91 8.32
C ARG A 55 -30.42 -16.14 9.74
N ALA A 56 -29.62 -15.22 10.25
CA ALA A 56 -29.03 -15.27 11.57
C ALA A 56 -29.04 -13.89 12.22
N GLN A 57 -28.85 -13.87 13.54
CA GLN A 57 -28.73 -12.65 14.33
C GLN A 57 -27.31 -12.56 14.88
N GLY A 58 -26.58 -11.53 14.47
CA GLY A 58 -25.26 -11.20 15.00
C GLY A 58 -25.34 -10.84 16.47
N THR A 59 -24.36 -11.32 17.24
CA THR A 59 -24.19 -10.97 18.65
C THR A 59 -23.73 -9.52 18.74
N PHE A 60 -24.42 -8.73 19.57
CA PHE A 60 -23.95 -7.41 19.93
C PHE A 60 -22.81 -7.55 20.93
N VAL A 61 -21.70 -6.89 20.66
CA VAL A 61 -20.57 -6.73 21.57
C VAL A 61 -20.34 -5.24 21.71
N SER A 62 -20.35 -4.77 22.94
CA SER A 62 -20.12 -3.35 23.26
C SER A 62 -18.64 -2.98 23.12
N ASP A 63 -18.38 -1.69 22.92
CA ASP A 63 -16.99 -1.19 22.88
C ASP A 63 -16.28 -1.43 24.22
N GLU A 64 -17.01 -1.39 25.35
CA GLU A 64 -16.45 -1.75 26.66
C GLU A 64 -15.95 -3.20 26.69
N GLU A 65 -16.76 -4.16 26.24
CA GLU A 65 -16.36 -5.58 26.18
C GLU A 65 -15.17 -5.82 25.24
N VAL A 66 -15.10 -5.10 24.11
CA VAL A 66 -13.95 -5.19 23.19
C VAL A 66 -12.68 -4.68 23.87
N ASN A 67 -12.75 -3.55 24.57
CA ASN A 67 -11.60 -2.97 25.27
C ASN A 67 -11.11 -3.87 26.41
N GLU A 68 -12.02 -4.48 27.19
CA GLU A 68 -11.64 -5.44 28.22
C GLU A 68 -10.83 -6.63 27.66
N VAL A 69 -11.21 -7.12 26.48
CA VAL A 69 -10.46 -8.19 25.80
C VAL A 69 -9.11 -7.70 25.28
N ILE A 70 -9.06 -6.50 24.71
CA ILE A 70 -7.79 -5.89 24.25
C ILE A 70 -6.83 -5.69 25.42
N ASP A 71 -7.31 -5.14 26.54
CA ASP A 71 -6.53 -4.91 27.75
C ASP A 71 -5.97 -6.22 28.30
N PHE A 72 -6.77 -7.29 28.28
CA PHE A 72 -6.31 -8.63 28.67
C PHE A 72 -5.12 -9.12 27.82
N PHE A 73 -5.10 -8.82 26.52
CA PHE A 73 -3.98 -9.20 25.64
C PHE A 73 -2.84 -8.17 25.62
N SER A 74 -3.04 -6.97 26.14
CA SER A 74 -2.05 -5.88 26.12
C SER A 74 -0.76 -6.20 26.91
N GLU A 75 -0.84 -7.11 27.89
CA GLU A 75 0.31 -7.57 28.67
C GLU A 75 1.26 -8.48 27.86
N VAL A 76 0.84 -8.95 26.69
CA VAL A 76 1.63 -9.82 25.81
C VAL A 76 2.30 -8.96 24.74
N GLU A 77 3.62 -9.00 24.67
CA GLU A 77 4.38 -8.29 23.63
C GLU A 77 4.04 -8.86 22.24
N PRO A 78 3.55 -8.03 21.29
CA PRO A 78 3.17 -8.50 19.97
C PRO A 78 4.41 -8.90 19.15
N GLN A 79 4.39 -10.12 18.63
CA GLN A 79 5.45 -10.62 17.75
C GLN A 79 5.08 -10.36 16.30
N TYR A 80 5.55 -9.24 15.76
CA TYR A 80 5.37 -8.90 14.36
C TYR A 80 6.38 -9.63 13.48
N SER A 81 5.93 -10.07 12.30
CA SER A 81 6.84 -10.62 11.29
C SER A 81 7.52 -9.47 10.55
N ASN A 82 8.85 -9.38 10.68
CA ASN A 82 9.67 -8.40 9.96
C ASN A 82 9.51 -8.52 8.43
N GLU A 83 9.22 -9.72 7.92
CA GLU A 83 8.96 -9.95 6.50
C GLU A 83 7.69 -9.23 6.02
N LEU A 84 6.65 -9.17 6.86
CA LEU A 84 5.40 -8.46 6.55
C LEU A 84 5.54 -6.95 6.74
N ALA A 85 6.36 -6.51 7.71
CA ALA A 85 6.68 -5.10 7.89
C ALA A 85 7.50 -4.52 6.72
N ALA A 86 8.30 -5.37 6.07
CA ALA A 86 9.07 -5.02 4.88
C ALA A 86 8.29 -5.15 3.56
N LEU A 87 7.05 -5.69 3.57
CA LEU A 87 6.20 -5.65 2.40
C LEU A 87 5.75 -4.20 2.19
N PRO A 88 5.98 -3.61 1.00
CA PRO A 88 5.43 -2.29 0.69
C PRO A 88 3.91 -2.38 0.85
N ALA A 89 3.35 -1.54 1.72
CA ALA A 89 1.91 -1.32 1.73
C ALA A 89 1.56 -0.80 0.32
N ASP A 90 0.63 -1.48 -0.34
CA ASP A 90 0.21 -1.19 -1.71
C ASP A 90 -0.12 0.31 -1.83
N GLY A 91 0.81 1.10 -2.38
CA GLY A 91 0.68 2.54 -2.58
C GLY A 91 1.73 3.50 -1.99
N GLY A 92 2.80 3.07 -1.31
CA GLY A 92 3.92 3.98 -0.99
C GLY A 92 4.89 3.50 0.09
N PRO A 93 6.02 4.21 0.24
CA PRO A 93 7.28 3.93 -0.46
C PRO A 93 7.86 2.56 -0.06
N ALA A 94 8.31 1.80 -1.06
CA ALA A 94 9.10 0.62 -0.81
C ALA A 94 10.44 1.04 -0.18
N GLY A 95 10.61 0.78 1.11
CA GLY A 95 11.92 0.69 1.75
C GLY A 95 12.67 -0.52 1.19
N ALA A 96 13.04 -0.47 -0.09
CA ALA A 96 13.90 -1.47 -0.70
C ALA A 96 15.31 -1.23 -0.16
N GLY A 97 15.69 -1.98 0.88
CA GLY A 97 17.09 -2.05 1.32
C GLY A 97 18.02 -2.30 0.13
N LEU A 98 19.28 -1.90 0.26
CA LEU A 98 20.28 -1.82 -0.81
C LEU A 98 20.41 -3.08 -1.72
N GLU A 99 20.06 -4.26 -1.20
CA GLU A 99 20.02 -5.55 -1.92
C GLU A 99 18.87 -5.65 -2.92
N GLY A 100 17.69 -5.09 -2.61
CA GLY A 100 16.51 -5.09 -3.50
C GLY A 100 16.70 -4.19 -4.72
N LEU A 101 17.37 -3.05 -4.53
CA LEU A 101 17.67 -2.07 -5.59
C LEU A 101 18.61 -2.67 -6.65
N LYS A 102 19.62 -3.45 -6.24
CA LYS A 102 20.62 -4.05 -7.15
C LYS A 102 20.05 -5.08 -8.12
N ASN A 103 18.88 -5.68 -7.83
CA ASN A 103 18.27 -6.69 -8.68
C ASN A 103 17.58 -6.13 -9.94
N ARG A 104 17.39 -4.81 -10.05
CA ARG A 104 16.66 -4.18 -11.17
C ARG A 104 17.53 -3.99 -12.43
N ASP A 105 18.75 -3.46 -12.29
CA ASP A 105 19.71 -3.25 -13.39
C ASP A 105 21.13 -3.04 -12.82
N GLU A 106 22.16 -3.55 -13.50
CA GLU A 106 23.58 -3.41 -13.12
C GLU A 106 24.05 -1.96 -12.91
N LEU A 107 23.44 -1.00 -13.59
CA LEU A 107 23.76 0.44 -13.50
C LEU A 107 22.82 1.20 -12.57
N TYR A 108 21.86 0.53 -11.93
CA TYR A 108 20.80 1.20 -11.19
C TYR A 108 21.33 1.99 -9.99
N THR A 109 22.20 1.40 -9.16
CA THR A 109 22.83 2.10 -8.03
C THR A 109 23.63 3.32 -8.49
N GLN A 110 24.43 3.19 -9.56
CA GLN A 110 25.17 4.31 -10.14
C GLN A 110 24.24 5.40 -10.70
N ALA A 111 23.10 5.01 -11.25
CA ALA A 111 22.10 5.93 -11.76
C ALA A 111 21.47 6.75 -10.63
N ILE A 112 21.19 6.12 -9.48
CA ILE A 112 20.65 6.81 -8.30
C ILE A 112 21.65 7.86 -7.80
N GLU A 113 22.92 7.48 -7.65
CA GLU A 113 23.98 8.41 -7.23
C GLU A 113 24.08 9.62 -8.15
N VAL A 114 23.99 9.41 -9.47
CA VAL A 114 24.00 10.50 -10.45
C VAL A 114 22.79 11.42 -10.27
N VAL A 115 21.60 10.85 -10.07
CA VAL A 115 20.35 11.62 -9.94
C VAL A 115 20.33 12.43 -8.65
N ILE A 116 20.77 11.85 -7.53
CA ILE A 116 20.83 12.52 -6.23
C ILE A 116 21.87 13.63 -6.24
N ARG A 117 23.08 13.36 -6.76
CA ARG A 117 24.14 14.37 -6.87
C ARG A 117 23.73 15.57 -7.72
N GLU A 118 22.98 15.35 -8.80
CA GLU A 118 22.55 16.40 -9.74
C GLU A 118 21.20 17.03 -9.37
N GLY A 119 20.49 16.47 -8.39
CA GLY A 119 19.19 16.94 -7.90
C GLY A 119 18.06 16.89 -8.94
N ARG A 120 18.18 16.07 -10.00
CA ARG A 120 17.14 15.96 -11.04
C ARG A 120 17.08 14.57 -11.69
N GLY A 121 15.90 13.94 -11.65
CA GLY A 121 15.64 12.62 -12.25
C GLY A 121 15.20 12.71 -13.72
N SER A 122 16.12 12.97 -14.64
CA SER A 122 15.79 13.06 -16.09
C SER A 122 16.46 11.97 -16.92
N VAL A 123 15.74 11.48 -17.94
CA VAL A 123 16.24 10.45 -18.87
C VAL A 123 17.50 10.92 -19.59
N SER A 124 17.52 12.17 -20.06
CA SER A 124 18.65 12.75 -20.79
C SER A 124 19.91 12.91 -19.93
N LEU A 125 19.76 13.12 -18.61
CA LEU A 125 20.88 13.12 -17.66
C LEU A 125 21.53 11.74 -17.62
N LEU A 126 20.74 10.68 -17.41
CA LEU A 126 21.26 9.31 -17.32
C LEU A 126 21.88 8.84 -18.64
N GLN A 127 21.32 9.21 -19.78
CA GLN A 127 21.91 8.90 -21.09
C GLN A 127 23.33 9.49 -21.23
N ARG A 128 23.54 10.72 -20.75
CA ARG A 128 24.84 11.40 -20.84
C ARG A 128 25.86 10.89 -19.82
N CYS A 129 25.42 10.66 -18.59
CA CYS A 129 26.31 10.28 -17.50
C CYS A 129 26.70 8.80 -17.56
N LEU A 130 25.78 7.92 -17.97
CA LEU A 130 26.01 6.47 -17.99
C LEU A 130 26.22 5.89 -19.39
N GLY A 131 26.10 6.72 -20.45
CA GLY A 131 26.32 6.28 -21.83
C GLY A 131 25.28 5.27 -22.34
N ILE A 132 24.08 5.26 -21.75
CA ILE A 132 23.00 4.30 -22.06
C ILE A 132 21.98 4.86 -23.06
N GLY A 133 21.28 3.96 -23.75
CA GLY A 133 20.20 4.31 -24.66
C GLY A 133 18.93 4.79 -23.93
N TYR A 134 18.07 5.53 -24.65
CA TYR A 134 16.84 6.13 -24.11
C TYR A 134 15.96 5.13 -23.35
N GLY A 135 15.69 3.96 -23.94
CA GLY A 135 14.80 2.97 -23.32
C GLY A 135 15.33 2.42 -21.99
N ARG A 136 16.65 2.28 -21.85
CA ARG A 136 17.27 1.86 -20.59
C ARG A 136 17.23 3.00 -19.58
N ALA A 137 17.60 4.21 -19.98
CA ALA A 137 17.53 5.39 -19.12
C ALA A 137 16.10 5.68 -18.61
N ALA A 138 15.09 5.55 -19.47
CA ALA A 138 13.69 5.71 -19.10
C ALA A 138 13.27 4.69 -18.02
N ARG A 139 13.59 3.41 -18.22
CA ARG A 139 13.33 2.35 -17.23
C ARG A 139 14.00 2.60 -15.89
N LEU A 140 15.25 3.07 -15.88
CA LEU A 140 15.94 3.41 -14.63
C LEU A 140 15.23 4.54 -13.88
N VAL A 141 14.74 5.57 -14.58
CA VAL A 141 13.97 6.65 -13.95
C VAL A 141 12.62 6.14 -13.43
N ASP A 142 11.95 5.24 -14.15
CA ASP A 142 10.69 4.66 -13.70
C ASP A 142 10.88 3.77 -12.46
N TYR A 143 11.94 2.96 -12.43
CA TYR A 143 12.33 2.20 -11.25
C TYR A 143 12.64 3.11 -10.05
N MET A 144 13.34 4.23 -10.25
CA MET A 144 13.57 5.21 -9.18
C MET A 144 12.27 5.81 -8.65
N ALA A 145 11.24 5.93 -9.48
CA ALA A 145 9.94 6.42 -9.01
C ALA A 145 9.19 5.34 -8.23
N GLU A 146 9.22 4.10 -8.69
CA GLU A 146 8.65 2.95 -7.95
C GLU A 146 9.33 2.76 -6.59
N ASP A 147 10.64 2.96 -6.52
CA ASP A 147 11.44 2.82 -5.31
C ASP A 147 11.44 4.12 -4.45
N GLY A 148 10.66 5.13 -4.82
CA GLY A 148 10.47 6.36 -4.03
C GLY A 148 11.68 7.30 -3.99
N ILE A 149 12.65 7.15 -4.88
CA ILE A 149 13.88 7.95 -4.96
C ILE A 149 13.62 9.28 -5.70
N VAL A 150 12.72 9.25 -6.68
CA VAL A 150 12.25 10.43 -7.42
C VAL A 150 10.73 10.49 -7.37
N GLY A 151 10.19 11.70 -7.44
CA GLY A 151 8.75 11.95 -7.38
C GLY A 151 7.98 11.47 -8.62
N ASP A 152 6.67 11.71 -8.57
CA ASP A 152 5.73 11.32 -9.61
C ASP A 152 6.03 11.91 -10.99
N TYR A 153 5.46 11.27 -12.01
CA TYR A 153 5.64 11.66 -13.40
C TYR A 153 5.15 13.09 -13.65
N ASN A 154 6.09 14.01 -13.88
CA ASN A 154 5.82 15.41 -14.19
C ASN A 154 5.90 15.71 -15.70
N GLY A 155 5.23 14.90 -16.53
CA GLY A 155 5.17 15.13 -17.98
C GLY A 155 6.54 15.04 -18.67
N SER A 156 6.91 16.08 -19.42
CA SER A 156 8.19 16.17 -20.16
C SER A 156 9.36 16.70 -19.32
N GLN A 157 9.14 17.03 -18.05
CA GLN A 157 10.15 17.61 -17.18
C GLN A 157 10.87 16.53 -16.36
N ALA A 158 12.02 16.92 -15.80
CA ALA A 158 12.76 16.07 -14.86
C ALA A 158 11.90 15.80 -13.62
N ARG A 159 11.95 14.58 -13.10
CA ARG A 159 11.33 14.24 -11.81
C ARG A 159 12.11 14.89 -10.68
N GLU A 160 11.40 15.37 -9.68
CA GLU A 160 11.97 15.90 -8.43
C GLU A 160 12.65 14.77 -7.67
N VAL A 161 13.80 15.04 -7.05
CA VAL A 161 14.54 14.03 -6.28
C VAL A 161 14.12 14.15 -4.82
N LEU A 162 13.74 13.02 -4.21
CA LEU A 162 13.16 12.98 -2.86
C LEU A 162 14.21 12.78 -1.76
N TYR A 163 15.46 12.50 -2.13
CA TYR A 163 16.58 12.30 -1.21
C TYR A 163 17.67 13.34 -1.46
N THR A 164 18.23 13.86 -0.38
CA THR A 164 19.51 14.59 -0.39
C THR A 164 20.70 13.62 -0.42
N SER A 165 21.88 14.11 -0.80
CA SER A 165 23.11 13.31 -0.79
C SER A 165 23.42 12.74 0.60
N GLU A 166 23.17 13.51 1.66
CA GLU A 166 23.43 13.11 3.05
C GLU A 166 22.45 12.01 3.52
N GLU A 167 21.16 12.14 3.20
CA GLU A 167 20.14 11.12 3.50
C GLU A 167 20.40 9.81 2.75
N TRP A 168 20.88 9.90 1.50
CA TRP A 168 21.25 8.72 0.72
C TRP A 168 22.48 8.00 1.27
N GLU A 169 23.50 8.74 1.73
CA GLU A 169 24.68 8.16 2.38
C GLU A 169 24.31 7.45 3.70
N ALA A 170 23.42 8.04 4.51
CA ALA A 170 22.89 7.40 5.71
C ALA A 170 22.12 6.11 5.38
N PHE A 171 21.29 6.15 4.33
CA PHE A 171 20.57 4.97 3.83
C PHE A 171 21.50 3.84 3.37
N GLN A 172 22.65 4.17 2.75
CA GLN A 172 23.65 3.17 2.36
C GLN A 172 24.40 2.57 3.55
N ASN A 173 24.60 3.35 4.62
CA ASN A 173 25.34 2.92 5.81
C ASN A 173 24.48 2.12 6.80
N GLY A 174 23.16 2.06 6.61
CA GLY A 174 22.23 1.33 7.48
C GLY A 174 21.92 2.06 8.79
N ASP A 175 22.18 3.36 8.84
CA ASP A 175 21.83 4.21 9.98
C ASP A 175 20.36 4.66 9.81
N GLU A 176 19.43 3.89 10.37
CA GLU A 176 18.02 4.30 10.51
C GLU A 176 17.93 5.46 11.53
N GLU A 177 18.12 6.69 11.08
CA GLU A 177 17.61 7.85 11.83
C GLU A 177 16.10 8.03 11.48
N PRO A 178 15.22 8.24 12.47
CA PRO A 178 13.78 8.30 12.22
C PRO A 178 13.42 9.51 11.34
N LEU A 179 12.50 9.28 10.40
CA LEU A 179 11.81 10.30 9.60
C LEU A 179 10.90 11.19 10.49
N GLU A 180 11.46 11.91 11.47
CA GLU A 180 10.71 12.81 12.36
C GLU A 180 10.81 14.30 11.99
N SER A 181 11.48 14.70 10.91
CA SER A 181 11.68 16.13 10.62
C SER A 181 10.88 16.72 9.44
N LEU A 182 10.13 15.94 8.66
CA LEU A 182 9.44 16.47 7.47
C LEU A 182 8.04 17.08 7.72
N SER A 183 7.50 17.04 8.94
CA SER A 183 6.21 17.68 9.25
C SER A 183 6.32 19.11 9.83
N ALA A 184 7.51 19.68 10.00
CA ALA A 184 7.69 20.92 10.77
C ALA A 184 7.97 22.21 9.96
N VAL A 185 7.99 22.19 8.62
CA VAL A 185 8.43 23.38 7.83
C VAL A 185 7.35 24.00 6.92
N VAL A 186 6.08 23.58 6.99
CA VAL A 186 5.00 24.19 6.16
C VAL A 186 4.05 25.10 6.97
N SER A 187 4.39 25.47 8.21
CA SER A 187 3.60 26.44 8.98
C SER A 187 4.44 27.56 9.59
N ASP A 188 5.19 28.29 8.75
CA ASP A 188 5.51 29.69 9.02
C ASP A 188 5.99 30.38 7.73
N GLY A 189 5.20 31.34 7.23
CA GLY A 189 5.69 32.30 6.26
C GLY A 189 4.72 32.70 5.14
N VAL A 190 3.83 33.65 5.49
CA VAL A 190 3.10 34.64 4.66
C VAL A 190 1.63 34.36 4.41
#